data_AF-A0A1T5LTC9-F1
#
_entry.id   AF-A0A1T5LTC9-F1
#
_cell.length_a   1.000
_cell.length_b   1.000
_cell.length_c   1.000
_cell.angle_alpha   90.00
_cell.angle_beta   90.00
_cell.angle_gamma   90.00
#
_symmetry.space_group_name_H-M   'P 1'
#
loop_
_entity.id
_entity.type
_entity.pdbx_description
1 polymer ?
#
loop_
_entity_poly.entity_id
_entity_poly.type
_entity_poly.pdbx_seq_one_letter_code
_entity_poly.pdbx_strand_id
1 'polypeptide(L)'
;MKRNIKVFSITVLALSLIWITYSCVEPDDLITEDAKEGGAIVAVTGSSGKVLGVPDATTGEVTFTDNDLSLIVNKKTGGSAVESYAVVKQYNGGAEVVVEEFETTPHTVELTTLSEFLNGTGKQESDLRIGDVFTFTVRQTLEDGRIIYSAPANGRYNVTVNCSSNLAGTYTVTGVYNRPASGITGQAVGPRTEVISEISPGVYGTQLTGHWTLADLGVSECPIIFSDVCGELTIATQTLCDAYSNEVSGTGYVDAATGNLFFEYIITGGNERSYTFTFAKQ
;
A
#
# COMPACT_ATOMS: atom_id res chain seq x y z
N MET A 1 47.70 26.80 -76.55
CA MET A 1 46.67 26.83 -75.48
C MET A 1 46.13 25.40 -75.30
N LYS A 2 46.64 24.64 -74.31
CA LYS A 2 46.13 23.32 -73.80
C LYS A 2 47.28 22.55 -73.14
N ARG A 3 47.52 22.82 -71.86
CA ARG A 3 48.20 21.97 -70.87
C ARG A 3 48.30 22.84 -69.63
N ASN A 4 47.48 22.56 -68.62
CA ASN A 4 47.57 22.98 -67.21
C ASN A 4 46.28 22.70 -66.40
N ILE A 5 45.29 21.98 -66.96
CA ILE A 5 44.05 21.63 -66.23
C ILE A 5 44.16 20.31 -65.44
N LYS A 6 45.11 19.42 -65.77
CA LYS A 6 45.21 18.10 -65.11
C LYS A 6 45.82 18.13 -63.70
N VAL A 7 46.64 19.13 -63.36
CA VAL A 7 47.31 19.19 -62.05
C VAL A 7 46.41 19.81 -60.98
N PHE A 8 45.52 20.73 -61.37
CA PHE A 8 44.58 21.40 -60.45
C PHE A 8 43.44 20.47 -60.01
N SER A 9 42.98 19.57 -60.88
CA SER A 9 41.89 18.63 -60.54
C SER A 9 42.31 17.52 -59.57
N ILE A 10 43.59 17.12 -59.56
CA ILE A 10 44.10 16.06 -58.67
C ILE A 10 44.37 16.61 -57.26
N THR A 11 44.80 17.86 -57.15
CA THR A 11 45.05 18.51 -55.85
C THR A 11 43.76 18.84 -55.10
N VAL A 12 42.69 19.25 -55.80
CA VAL A 12 41.38 19.50 -55.17
C VAL A 12 40.72 18.20 -54.69
N LEU A 13 40.87 17.09 -55.44
CA LEU A 13 40.32 15.78 -55.04
C LEU A 13 41.07 15.16 -53.84
N ALA A 14 42.39 15.34 -53.79
CA ALA A 14 43.21 14.88 -52.67
C ALA A 14 42.95 15.69 -51.40
N LEU A 15 42.69 17.00 -51.51
CA LEU A 15 42.33 17.83 -50.36
C LEU A 15 40.94 17.46 -49.83
N SER A 16 39.95 17.17 -50.70
CA SER A 16 38.61 16.77 -50.26
C SER A 16 38.56 15.39 -49.58
N LEU A 17 39.50 14.48 -49.88
CA LEU A 17 39.57 13.17 -49.20
C LEU A 17 40.09 13.28 -47.76
N ILE A 18 40.92 14.28 -47.45
CA ILE A 18 41.48 14.51 -46.11
C ILE A 18 40.42 15.10 -45.15
N TRP A 19 39.41 15.81 -45.67
CA TRP A 19 38.30 16.32 -44.85
C TRP A 19 37.26 15.24 -44.49
N ILE A 20 37.15 14.15 -45.27
CA ILE A 20 36.21 13.06 -44.98
C ILE A 20 36.75 12.10 -43.91
N THR A 21 38.07 11.99 -43.75
CA THR A 21 38.68 11.15 -42.70
C THR A 21 38.78 11.84 -41.34
N TYR A 22 38.54 13.16 -41.26
CA TYR A 22 38.51 13.92 -40.00
C TYR A 22 37.09 14.20 -39.47
N SER A 23 36.03 13.83 -40.21
CA SER A 23 34.65 13.95 -39.74
C SER A 23 34.11 12.70 -39.04
N CYS A 24 34.95 11.68 -38.82
CA CYS A 24 34.69 10.59 -37.85
C CYS A 24 35.60 10.77 -36.63
N VAL A 25 35.64 11.97 -36.06
CA VAL A 25 35.77 12.03 -34.60
C VAL A 25 34.35 11.79 -34.13
N GLU A 26 34.07 10.56 -33.66
CA GLU A 26 32.85 10.36 -32.86
C GLU A 26 32.84 11.50 -31.85
N PRO A 27 31.80 12.35 -31.80
CA PRO A 27 31.75 13.34 -30.75
C PRO A 27 31.87 12.55 -29.45
N ASP A 28 32.98 12.73 -28.73
CA ASP A 28 33.13 12.22 -27.38
C ASP A 28 31.79 12.52 -26.70
N ASP A 29 31.12 11.48 -26.21
CA ASP A 29 29.85 11.60 -25.54
C ASP A 29 30.09 12.26 -24.17
N LEU A 30 30.41 13.55 -24.22
CA LEU A 30 30.69 14.43 -23.09
C LEU A 30 29.44 14.66 -22.22
N ILE A 31 28.30 14.08 -22.58
CA ILE A 31 27.05 14.13 -21.82
C ILE A 31 26.87 12.87 -20.99
N THR A 32 27.42 11.72 -21.39
CA THR A 32 27.19 10.44 -20.68
C THR A 32 28.44 9.72 -20.17
N GLU A 33 29.65 10.26 -20.38
CA GLU A 33 30.89 9.59 -19.93
C GLU A 33 30.93 9.34 -18.40
N ASP A 34 30.23 10.16 -17.61
CA ASP A 34 30.04 10.00 -16.16
C ASP A 34 28.64 9.47 -15.77
N ALA A 35 27.78 9.13 -16.73
CA ALA A 35 26.43 8.63 -16.46
C ALA A 35 26.50 7.20 -15.92
N LYS A 36 26.56 7.08 -14.60
CA LYS A 36 26.55 5.79 -13.94
C LYS A 36 25.22 5.07 -14.15
N GLU A 37 25.28 3.78 -14.48
CA GLU A 37 24.08 2.95 -14.60
C GLU A 37 23.23 3.04 -13.31
N GLY A 38 21.91 3.15 -13.49
CA GLY A 38 20.94 3.05 -12.41
C GLY A 38 20.66 1.59 -12.06
N GLY A 39 20.06 1.34 -10.90
CA GLY A 39 19.63 -0.02 -10.57
C GLY A 39 18.28 -0.39 -11.18
N ALA A 40 17.68 -1.44 -10.64
CA ALA A 40 16.40 -1.93 -11.09
C ALA A 40 15.24 -1.04 -10.59
N ILE A 41 14.18 -0.94 -11.39
CA ILE A 41 12.88 -0.56 -10.87
C ILE A 41 12.23 -1.83 -10.35
N VAL A 42 12.06 -1.93 -9.04
CA VAL A 42 11.35 -3.03 -8.38
C VAL A 42 10.07 -2.52 -7.74
N ALA A 43 9.12 -3.44 -7.56
CA ALA A 43 7.88 -3.18 -6.86
C ALA A 43 7.56 -4.32 -5.88
N VAL A 44 7.03 -3.95 -4.73
CA VAL A 44 6.46 -4.84 -3.73
C VAL A 44 4.96 -4.93 -4.02
N THR A 45 4.54 -6.02 -4.66
CA THR A 45 3.15 -6.19 -5.13
C THR A 45 2.65 -7.59 -4.79
N GLY A 46 1.40 -7.69 -4.36
CA GLY A 46 0.82 -8.97 -3.89
C GLY A 46 1.32 -9.39 -2.52
N SER A 47 1.86 -8.45 -1.73
CA SER A 47 2.38 -8.71 -0.39
C SER A 47 1.30 -8.57 0.68
N SER A 48 1.40 -9.38 1.73
CA SER A 48 0.55 -9.33 2.91
C SER A 48 1.41 -9.27 4.17
N GLY A 49 0.88 -8.73 5.25
CA GLY A 49 1.53 -8.81 6.56
C GLY A 49 0.69 -8.24 7.67
N LYS A 50 0.83 -8.81 8.86
CA LYS A 50 0.13 -8.44 10.08
C LYS A 50 1.00 -8.63 11.31
N VAL A 51 0.79 -7.77 12.30
CA VAL A 51 1.32 -7.91 13.65
C VAL A 51 0.17 -7.53 14.57
N LEU A 52 -0.50 -8.54 15.13
CA LEU A 52 -1.77 -8.38 15.83
C LEU A 52 -1.66 -8.84 17.28
N GLY A 53 -2.30 -8.09 18.18
CA GLY A 53 -2.41 -8.49 19.58
C GLY A 53 -3.53 -7.81 20.34
N VAL A 54 -3.69 -8.19 21.61
CA VAL A 54 -4.69 -7.61 22.50
C VAL A 54 -3.98 -6.74 23.53
N PRO A 55 -4.22 -5.42 23.59
CA PRO A 55 -3.68 -4.57 24.63
C PRO A 55 -4.39 -4.82 25.95
N ASP A 56 -3.64 -4.90 27.03
CA ASP A 56 -4.17 -4.81 28.38
C ASP A 56 -4.69 -3.39 28.63
N ALA A 57 -5.96 -3.30 29.05
CA ALA A 57 -6.62 -2.01 29.24
C ALA A 57 -6.01 -1.14 30.36
N THR A 58 -5.21 -1.74 31.26
CA THR A 58 -4.62 -1.07 32.41
C THR A 58 -3.16 -0.69 32.15
N THR A 59 -2.38 -1.60 31.58
CA THR A 59 -0.93 -1.41 31.38
C THR A 59 -0.57 -0.95 29.97
N GLY A 60 -1.45 -1.17 28.99
CA GLY A 60 -1.18 -0.92 27.57
C GLY A 60 -0.18 -1.91 26.95
N GLU A 61 0.21 -2.96 27.68
CA GLU A 61 1.04 -4.05 27.13
C GLU A 61 0.22 -4.89 26.16
N VAL A 62 0.82 -5.28 25.04
CA VAL A 62 0.14 -6.02 23.98
C VAL A 62 0.50 -7.49 24.07
N THR A 63 -0.51 -8.36 24.17
CA THR A 63 -0.32 -9.81 24.01
C THR A 63 -0.54 -10.17 22.55
N PHE A 64 0.53 -10.53 21.85
CA PHE A 64 0.48 -10.82 20.41
C PHE A 64 -0.11 -12.20 20.13
N THR A 65 -1.05 -12.25 19.19
CA THR A 65 -1.78 -13.48 18.84
C THR A 65 -1.48 -13.95 17.43
N ASP A 66 -1.11 -13.04 16.53
CA ASP A 66 -0.94 -13.37 15.11
C ASP A 66 0.07 -12.43 14.47
N ASN A 67 1.09 -13.00 13.81
CA ASN A 67 2.16 -12.22 13.19
C ASN A 67 2.66 -12.96 11.96
N ASP A 68 2.55 -12.34 10.79
CA ASP A 68 3.18 -12.83 9.57
C ASP A 68 3.50 -11.70 8.60
N LEU A 69 4.44 -11.99 7.71
CA LEU A 69 4.76 -11.19 6.54
C LEU A 69 4.97 -12.15 5.37
N SER A 70 4.39 -11.83 4.22
CA SER A 70 4.76 -12.38 2.92
C SER A 70 5.01 -11.21 1.98
N LEU A 71 6.28 -10.86 1.79
CA LEU A 71 6.71 -9.70 1.02
C LEU A 71 7.30 -10.13 -0.32
N ILE A 72 6.58 -9.85 -1.41
CA ILE A 72 6.93 -10.28 -2.77
C ILE A 72 7.59 -9.13 -3.53
N VAL A 73 8.89 -9.24 -3.74
CA VAL A 73 9.69 -8.29 -4.51
C VAL A 73 9.70 -8.69 -5.98
N ASN A 74 9.20 -7.82 -6.85
CA ASN A 74 9.14 -8.05 -8.29
C ASN A 74 9.96 -7.00 -9.04
N LYS A 75 10.87 -7.41 -9.93
CA LYS A 75 11.52 -6.49 -10.86
C LYS A 75 10.57 -6.12 -11.99
N LYS A 76 10.46 -4.82 -12.27
CA LYS A 76 9.69 -4.28 -13.39
C LYS A 76 10.59 -4.03 -14.61
N THR A 77 11.76 -3.41 -14.42
CA THR A 77 12.72 -3.15 -15.49
C THR A 77 14.11 -2.85 -14.94
N GLY A 78 15.13 -2.84 -15.82
CA GLY A 78 16.52 -2.51 -15.51
C GLY A 78 17.26 -3.57 -14.70
N GLY A 79 18.28 -3.12 -13.96
CA GLY A 79 19.04 -3.95 -13.04
C GLY A 79 20.24 -4.69 -13.65
N SER A 80 20.79 -4.22 -14.77
CA SER A 80 22.05 -4.75 -15.33
C SER A 80 23.22 -4.58 -14.37
N ALA A 81 23.27 -3.44 -13.67
CA ALA A 81 24.33 -3.09 -12.71
C ALA A 81 24.00 -3.45 -11.25
N VAL A 82 22.94 -4.24 -10.98
CA VAL A 82 22.58 -4.64 -9.62
C VAL A 82 23.29 -5.94 -9.28
N GLU A 83 24.17 -5.89 -8.28
CA GLU A 83 24.88 -7.05 -7.74
C GLU A 83 23.98 -7.85 -6.79
N SER A 84 23.26 -7.17 -5.90
CA SER A 84 22.38 -7.82 -4.93
C SER A 84 21.21 -6.93 -4.48
N TYR A 85 20.20 -7.57 -3.92
CA TYR A 85 19.05 -6.94 -3.31
C TYR A 85 19.01 -7.31 -1.82
N ALA A 86 18.39 -6.45 -1.02
CA ALA A 86 18.06 -6.76 0.36
C ALA A 86 16.69 -6.19 0.71
N VAL A 87 15.88 -6.96 1.44
CA VAL A 87 14.76 -6.39 2.19
C VAL A 87 15.31 -5.88 3.50
N VAL A 88 15.04 -4.62 3.78
CA VAL A 88 15.42 -3.97 5.02
C VAL A 88 14.18 -3.48 5.74
N LYS A 89 14.21 -3.49 7.07
CA LYS A 89 13.11 -3.02 7.92
C LYS A 89 13.54 -1.87 8.82
N GLN A 90 12.59 -1.02 9.16
CA GLN A 90 12.72 0.01 10.19
C GLN A 90 11.51 -0.07 11.11
N TYR A 91 11.74 -0.02 12.42
CA TYR A 91 10.68 0.13 13.42
C TYR A 91 10.53 1.61 13.77
N ASN A 92 9.33 2.18 13.56
CA ASN A 92 9.00 3.59 13.83
C ASN A 92 10.02 4.61 13.27
N GLY A 93 10.54 4.35 12.08
CA GLY A 93 11.55 5.20 11.43
C GLY A 93 12.95 5.15 12.07
N GLY A 94 13.21 4.15 12.91
CA GLY A 94 14.52 3.91 13.55
C GLY A 94 15.59 3.40 12.58
N ALA A 95 16.64 2.79 13.15
CA ALA A 95 17.74 2.23 12.39
C ALA A 95 17.27 1.16 11.40
N GLU A 96 17.90 1.15 10.22
CA GLU A 96 17.68 0.12 9.21
C GLU A 96 18.30 -1.20 9.65
N VAL A 97 17.55 -2.28 9.51
CA VAL A 97 17.99 -3.65 9.79
C VAL A 97 17.77 -4.48 8.54
N VAL A 98 18.80 -5.20 8.11
CA VAL A 98 18.68 -6.16 7.01
C VAL A 98 17.84 -7.35 7.48
N VAL A 99 16.77 -7.64 6.76
CA VAL A 99 15.91 -8.82 6.99
C VAL A 99 16.48 -10.01 6.24
N GLU A 100 16.73 -9.82 4.94
CA GLU A 100 17.21 -10.87 4.04
C GLU A 100 17.90 -10.24 2.83
N GLU A 101 18.97 -10.88 2.35
CA GLU A 101 19.68 -10.54 1.10
C GLU A 101 19.45 -11.62 0.05
N PHE A 102 19.32 -11.22 -1.22
CA PHE A 102 19.00 -12.11 -2.33
C PHE A 102 19.52 -11.56 -3.67
N GLU A 103 19.72 -12.42 -4.66
CA GLU A 103 20.37 -12.05 -5.93
C GLU A 103 19.39 -11.93 -7.11
N THR A 104 18.21 -12.55 -7.01
CA THR A 104 17.26 -12.63 -8.14
C THR A 104 15.85 -12.22 -7.77
N THR A 105 15.08 -11.81 -8.78
CA THR A 105 13.66 -11.44 -8.64
C THR A 105 12.82 -12.20 -9.68
N PRO A 106 11.58 -12.60 -9.37
CA PRO A 106 10.85 -12.31 -8.13
C PRO A 106 11.40 -13.10 -6.92
N HIS A 107 11.32 -12.49 -5.73
CA HIS A 107 11.73 -13.10 -4.47
C HIS A 107 10.68 -12.83 -3.40
N THR A 108 10.44 -13.80 -2.52
CA THR A 108 9.50 -13.66 -1.40
C THR A 108 10.25 -13.74 -0.09
N VAL A 109 10.10 -12.71 0.74
CA VAL A 109 10.60 -12.69 2.12
C VAL A 109 9.45 -12.98 3.07
N GLU A 110 9.64 -13.95 3.95
CA GLU A 110 8.63 -14.37 4.92
C GLU A 110 9.11 -14.17 6.35
N LEU A 111 8.23 -13.61 7.20
CA LEU A 111 8.41 -13.61 8.64
C LEU A 111 7.17 -14.27 9.24
N THR A 112 7.35 -15.17 10.21
CA THR A 112 6.26 -15.97 10.79
C THR A 112 6.17 -15.83 12.30
N THR A 113 7.12 -15.12 12.91
CA THR A 113 7.18 -14.91 14.36
C THR A 113 7.48 -13.45 14.70
N LEU A 114 6.96 -12.97 15.83
CA LEU A 114 7.23 -11.62 16.30
C LEU A 114 8.73 -11.38 16.56
N SER A 115 9.46 -12.41 16.98
CA SER A 115 10.91 -12.34 17.17
C SER A 115 11.63 -11.95 15.87
N GLU A 116 11.18 -12.45 14.72
CA GLU A 116 11.76 -12.08 13.42
C GLU A 116 11.46 -10.63 13.05
N PHE A 117 10.29 -10.09 13.40
CA PHE A 117 9.98 -8.67 13.26
C PHE A 117 10.89 -7.79 14.14
N LEU A 118 11.22 -8.25 15.34
CA LEU A 118 12.03 -7.48 16.30
C LEU A 118 13.53 -7.66 16.15
N ASN A 119 13.97 -8.75 15.51
CA ASN A 119 15.39 -9.06 15.37
C ASN A 119 16.17 -7.86 14.80
N GLY A 120 17.27 -7.49 15.46
CA GLY A 120 18.14 -6.37 15.08
C GLY A 120 17.59 -4.95 15.37
N THR A 121 16.32 -4.81 15.77
CA THR A 121 15.75 -3.48 16.07
C THR A 121 16.16 -2.93 17.45
N GLY A 122 16.70 -3.81 18.32
CA GLY A 122 16.99 -3.48 19.72
C GLY A 122 15.74 -3.35 20.59
N LYS A 123 14.58 -3.78 20.10
CA LYS A 123 13.31 -3.80 20.81
C LYS A 123 12.95 -5.20 21.30
N GLN A 124 12.20 -5.26 22.38
CA GLN A 124 11.57 -6.45 22.91
C GLN A 124 10.05 -6.37 22.70
N GLU A 125 9.35 -7.49 22.84
CA GLU A 125 7.89 -7.55 22.69
C GLU A 125 7.15 -6.57 23.62
N SER A 126 7.67 -6.38 24.83
CA SER A 126 7.13 -5.42 25.80
C SER A 126 7.31 -3.95 25.41
N ASP A 127 8.10 -3.64 24.38
CA ASP A 127 8.26 -2.29 23.84
C ASP A 127 7.18 -1.93 22.81
N LEU A 128 6.51 -2.92 22.21
CA LEU A 128 5.55 -2.68 21.13
C LEU A 128 4.24 -2.14 21.69
N ARG A 129 3.66 -1.20 20.96
CA ARG A 129 2.36 -0.61 21.24
C ARG A 129 1.50 -0.64 19.96
N ILE A 130 0.19 -0.69 20.16
CA ILE A 130 -0.77 -0.52 19.06
C ILE A 130 -0.48 0.81 18.36
N GLY A 131 -0.41 0.77 17.04
CA GLY A 131 -0.08 1.90 16.18
C GLY A 131 1.40 1.99 15.77
N ASP A 132 2.29 1.19 16.37
CA ASP A 132 3.68 1.10 15.88
C ASP A 132 3.75 0.58 14.46
N VAL A 133 4.76 1.00 13.69
CA VAL A 133 4.89 0.64 12.27
C VAL A 133 6.24 0.02 11.97
N PHE A 134 6.21 -1.17 11.37
CA PHE A 134 7.34 -1.75 10.65
C PHE A 134 7.29 -1.32 9.19
N THR A 135 8.31 -0.60 8.75
CA THR A 135 8.48 -0.21 7.35
C THR A 135 9.51 -1.12 6.68
N PHE A 136 9.09 -1.86 5.67
CA PHE A 136 9.95 -2.69 4.82
C PHE A 136 10.27 -1.94 3.53
N THR A 137 11.54 -1.95 3.12
CA THR A 137 12.00 -1.32 1.89
C THR A 137 12.95 -2.26 1.14
N VAL A 138 12.96 -2.19 -0.19
CA VAL A 138 13.94 -2.93 -1.01
C VAL A 138 15.16 -2.05 -1.29
N ARG A 139 16.29 -2.45 -0.73
CA ARG A 139 17.63 -1.91 -0.95
C ARG A 139 18.31 -2.68 -2.08
N GLN A 140 19.06 -1.98 -2.93
CA GLN A 140 19.84 -2.59 -4.02
C GLN A 140 21.29 -2.16 -3.88
N THR A 141 22.20 -3.11 -3.98
CA THR A 141 23.64 -2.88 -4.05
C THR A 141 24.06 -3.02 -5.51
N LEU A 142 24.67 -1.97 -6.04
CA LEU A 142 25.19 -1.97 -7.41
C LEU A 142 26.60 -2.55 -7.46
N GLU A 143 27.04 -3.02 -8.62
CA GLU A 143 28.40 -3.57 -8.83
C GLU A 143 29.52 -2.57 -8.48
N ASP A 144 29.23 -1.27 -8.49
CA ASP A 144 30.17 -0.21 -8.07
C ASP A 144 30.10 0.12 -6.57
N GLY A 145 29.38 -0.69 -5.79
CA GLY A 145 29.21 -0.56 -4.34
C GLY A 145 28.21 0.52 -3.91
N ARG A 146 27.58 1.25 -4.83
CA ARG A 146 26.52 2.20 -4.46
C ARG A 146 25.28 1.46 -3.96
N ILE A 147 24.65 2.05 -2.96
CA ILE A 147 23.36 1.61 -2.45
C ILE A 147 22.28 2.53 -3.00
N ILE A 148 21.24 1.93 -3.57
CA ILE A 148 20.03 2.66 -3.97
C ILE A 148 18.79 2.01 -3.36
N TYR A 149 17.76 2.82 -3.18
CA TYR A 149 16.46 2.36 -2.70
C TYR A 149 15.44 2.46 -3.80
N SER A 150 14.53 1.51 -3.75
CA SER A 150 13.40 1.45 -4.65
C SER A 150 12.43 2.59 -4.34
N ALA A 151 11.82 3.19 -5.36
CA ALA A 151 11.01 4.39 -5.17
C ALA A 151 9.91 4.19 -4.11
N PRO A 152 9.62 5.17 -3.23
CA PRO A 152 8.72 5.00 -2.09
C PRO A 152 7.32 4.47 -2.44
N ALA A 153 6.80 4.81 -3.61
CA ALA A 153 5.48 4.38 -4.06
C ALA A 153 5.39 2.88 -4.41
N ASN A 154 6.52 2.25 -4.76
CA ASN A 154 6.55 0.87 -5.25
C ASN A 154 7.44 -0.04 -4.41
N GLY A 155 8.44 0.50 -3.72
CA GLY A 155 9.46 -0.27 -3.02
C GLY A 155 9.25 -0.41 -1.51
N ARG A 156 8.15 0.13 -0.97
CA ARG A 156 7.86 0.22 0.47
C ARG A 156 6.60 -0.55 0.82
N TYR A 157 6.63 -1.27 1.94
CA TYR A 157 5.48 -1.93 2.53
C TYR A 157 5.45 -1.68 4.03
N ASN A 158 4.29 -1.29 4.57
CA ASN A 158 4.15 -0.98 5.98
C ASN A 158 3.27 -2.04 6.65
N VAL A 159 3.75 -2.59 7.77
CA VAL A 159 2.95 -3.41 8.67
C VAL A 159 2.77 -2.63 9.97
N THR A 160 1.52 -2.36 10.33
CA THR A 160 1.19 -1.65 11.56
C THR A 160 0.84 -2.68 12.63
N VAL A 161 1.37 -2.48 13.84
CA VAL A 161 0.96 -3.21 15.04
C VAL A 161 -0.48 -2.82 15.34
N ASN A 162 -1.41 -3.77 15.21
CA ASN A 162 -2.82 -3.50 15.38
C ASN A 162 -3.47 -4.45 16.38
N CYS A 163 -4.68 -4.10 16.81
CA CYS A 163 -5.49 -4.96 17.65
C CYS A 163 -5.92 -6.21 16.88
N SER A 164 -5.86 -7.37 17.54
CA SER A 164 -6.37 -8.62 16.97
C SER A 164 -7.90 -8.56 16.97
N SER A 165 -8.46 -8.13 15.85
CA SER A 165 -9.90 -8.08 15.66
C SER A 165 -10.33 -9.20 14.72
N ASN A 166 -11.45 -9.84 15.05
CA ASN A 166 -12.07 -10.84 14.18
C ASN A 166 -13.52 -10.43 13.91
N LEU A 167 -13.65 -9.33 13.15
CA LEU A 167 -14.95 -8.79 12.78
C LEU A 167 -15.51 -9.42 11.50
N ALA A 168 -14.72 -10.21 10.77
CA ALA A 168 -15.22 -10.93 9.62
C ALA A 168 -16.31 -11.95 10.04
N GLY A 169 -17.34 -12.07 9.20
CA GLY A 169 -18.44 -13.00 9.43
C GLY A 169 -19.78 -12.50 8.92
N THR A 170 -20.82 -13.26 9.24
CA THR A 170 -22.20 -12.94 8.87
C THR A 170 -22.90 -12.30 10.07
N TYR A 171 -23.63 -11.23 9.82
CA TYR A 171 -24.34 -10.44 10.83
C TYR A 171 -25.80 -10.26 10.46
N THR A 172 -26.64 -10.17 11.48
CA THR A 172 -27.98 -9.61 11.37
C THR A 172 -27.91 -8.12 11.63
N VAL A 173 -28.27 -7.32 10.64
CA VAL A 173 -28.24 -5.85 10.71
C VAL A 173 -29.63 -5.32 10.96
N THR A 174 -29.74 -4.47 11.97
CA THR A 174 -30.94 -3.70 12.28
C THR A 174 -30.55 -2.26 12.56
N GLY A 175 -31.46 -1.32 12.34
CA GLY A 175 -31.21 0.06 12.75
C GLY A 175 -32.23 1.02 12.22
N VAL A 176 -31.86 2.30 12.20
CA VAL A 176 -32.72 3.39 11.74
C VAL A 176 -31.95 4.33 10.83
N TYR A 177 -32.67 5.04 9.97
CA TYR A 177 -32.13 6.17 9.25
C TYR A 177 -33.02 7.41 9.35
N ASN A 178 -32.39 8.58 9.23
CA ASN A 178 -33.03 9.88 9.19
C ASN A 178 -32.71 10.57 7.87
N ARG A 179 -33.66 11.33 7.34
CA ARG A 179 -33.48 12.25 6.20
C ARG A 179 -34.27 13.53 6.48
N PRO A 180 -33.70 14.49 7.23
CA PRO A 180 -34.41 15.68 7.69
C PRO A 180 -35.04 16.49 6.55
N ALA A 181 -34.36 16.61 5.41
CA ALA A 181 -34.85 17.33 4.24
C ALA A 181 -36.15 16.76 3.63
N SER A 182 -36.54 15.54 3.99
CA SER A 182 -37.80 14.91 3.56
C SER A 182 -38.72 14.58 4.75
N GLY A 183 -38.42 15.10 5.94
CA GLY A 183 -39.20 14.86 7.15
C GLY A 183 -39.16 13.41 7.66
N ILE A 184 -38.18 12.62 7.22
CA ILE A 184 -38.02 11.22 7.67
C ILE A 184 -37.17 11.20 8.93
N THR A 185 -37.72 10.65 10.01
CA THR A 185 -37.05 10.48 11.30
C THR A 185 -37.29 9.08 11.82
N GLY A 186 -36.23 8.37 12.19
CA GLY A 186 -36.29 7.06 12.84
C GLY A 186 -36.86 5.95 11.96
N GLN A 187 -36.73 6.03 10.64
CA GLN A 187 -37.26 4.98 9.76
C GLN A 187 -36.44 3.71 9.93
N ALA A 188 -37.10 2.62 10.33
CA ALA A 188 -36.47 1.34 10.55
C ALA A 188 -35.83 0.76 9.27
N VAL A 189 -34.68 0.12 9.44
CA VAL A 189 -33.93 -0.61 8.41
C VAL A 189 -33.62 -2.00 8.95
N GLY A 190 -33.91 -3.04 8.15
CA GLY A 190 -33.70 -4.44 8.53
C GLY A 190 -34.92 -5.08 9.24
N PRO A 191 -34.75 -6.31 9.80
CA PRO A 191 -33.51 -7.09 9.83
C PRO A 191 -33.07 -7.54 8.43
N ARG A 192 -31.77 -7.51 8.18
CA ARG A 192 -31.18 -8.12 6.98
C ARG A 192 -29.89 -8.86 7.34
N THR A 193 -29.55 -9.87 6.57
CA THR A 193 -28.26 -10.54 6.66
C THR A 193 -27.22 -9.73 5.89
N GLU A 194 -26.06 -9.51 6.49
CA GLU A 194 -24.95 -8.80 5.89
C GLU A 194 -23.63 -9.51 6.20
N VAL A 195 -22.76 -9.64 5.20
CA VAL A 195 -21.43 -10.22 5.38
C VAL A 195 -20.42 -9.09 5.54
N ILE A 196 -19.58 -9.19 6.56
CA ILE A 196 -18.39 -8.37 6.74
C ILE A 196 -17.17 -9.20 6.38
N SER A 197 -16.35 -8.68 5.48
CA SER A 197 -15.11 -9.31 5.04
C SER A 197 -13.90 -8.50 5.51
N GLU A 198 -12.84 -9.18 5.95
CA GLU A 198 -11.55 -8.54 6.20
C GLU A 198 -10.83 -8.31 4.87
N ILE A 199 -10.44 -7.05 4.62
CA ILE A 199 -9.72 -6.64 3.40
C ILE A 199 -8.22 -6.69 3.67
N SER A 200 -7.82 -6.19 4.83
CA SER A 200 -6.47 -6.23 5.36
C SER A 200 -6.55 -6.18 6.88
N PRO A 201 -5.49 -6.48 7.63
CA PRO A 201 -5.53 -6.57 9.09
C PRO A 201 -6.11 -5.31 9.75
N GLY A 202 -7.27 -5.45 10.39
CA GLY A 202 -7.99 -4.34 11.03
C GLY A 202 -8.72 -3.39 10.07
N VAL A 203 -8.86 -3.75 8.79
CA VAL A 203 -9.68 -3.04 7.79
C VAL A 203 -10.70 -4.00 7.20
N TYR A 204 -11.96 -3.64 7.30
CA TYR A 204 -13.09 -4.47 6.92
C TYR A 204 -14.00 -3.74 5.93
N GLY A 205 -14.74 -4.54 5.16
CA GLY A 205 -15.77 -4.07 4.24
C GLY A 205 -17.11 -4.72 4.55
N THR A 206 -18.17 -3.93 4.63
CA THR A 206 -19.55 -4.45 4.62
C THR A 206 -19.95 -4.85 3.19
N GLN A 207 -21.10 -5.51 3.02
CA GLN A 207 -21.63 -5.79 1.68
C GLN A 207 -22.43 -4.61 1.11
N LEU A 208 -23.13 -3.87 1.98
CA LEU A 208 -24.05 -2.81 1.61
C LEU A 208 -23.74 -1.51 2.37
N THR A 209 -24.15 -0.39 1.77
CA THR A 209 -24.14 0.92 2.42
C THR A 209 -25.56 1.46 2.51
N GLY A 210 -25.94 2.01 3.66
CA GLY A 210 -27.27 2.57 3.86
C GLY A 210 -28.38 1.52 3.91
N HIS A 211 -29.59 1.94 3.55
CA HIS A 211 -30.80 1.10 3.56
C HIS A 211 -31.11 0.46 2.19
N TRP A 212 -30.38 0.85 1.14
CA TRP A 212 -30.65 0.41 -0.22
C TRP A 212 -30.12 -1.00 -0.48
N THR A 213 -30.78 -1.69 -1.42
CA THR A 213 -30.22 -2.88 -2.04
C THR A 213 -29.26 -2.49 -3.16
N LEU A 214 -28.39 -3.42 -3.58
CA LEU A 214 -27.54 -3.23 -4.76
C LEU A 214 -28.35 -2.92 -6.02
N ALA A 215 -29.55 -3.50 -6.14
CA ALA A 215 -30.46 -3.25 -7.27
C ALA A 215 -31.03 -1.82 -7.25
N ASP A 216 -31.36 -1.28 -6.07
CA ASP A 216 -31.80 0.12 -5.93
C ASP A 216 -30.71 1.11 -6.35
N LEU A 217 -29.44 0.71 -6.15
CA LEU A 217 -28.26 1.48 -6.51
C LEU A 217 -27.74 1.13 -7.92
N GLY A 218 -28.27 0.12 -8.59
CA GLY A 218 -27.77 -0.30 -9.92
C GLY A 218 -26.26 -0.60 -9.96
N VAL A 219 -25.67 -1.04 -8.85
CA VAL A 219 -24.24 -1.40 -8.73
C VAL A 219 -24.09 -2.88 -8.34
N SER A 220 -22.91 -3.46 -8.57
CA SER A 220 -22.62 -4.84 -8.17
C SER A 220 -22.16 -4.97 -6.71
N GLU A 221 -21.55 -3.91 -6.16
CA GLU A 221 -21.04 -3.87 -4.80
C GLU A 221 -21.18 -2.44 -4.25
N CYS A 222 -21.38 -2.32 -2.94
CA CYS A 222 -21.41 -1.01 -2.28
C CYS A 222 -20.94 -1.12 -0.82
N PRO A 223 -19.68 -1.51 -0.57
CA PRO A 223 -19.18 -1.71 0.77
C PRO A 223 -18.98 -0.38 1.51
N ILE A 224 -19.23 -0.39 2.83
CA ILE A 224 -18.63 0.58 3.73
C ILE A 224 -17.26 0.02 4.13
N ILE A 225 -16.19 0.70 3.74
CA ILE A 225 -14.84 0.38 4.22
C ILE A 225 -14.63 1.07 5.56
N PHE A 226 -14.23 0.32 6.58
CA PHE A 226 -13.96 0.83 7.92
C PHE A 226 -12.72 0.16 8.53
N SER A 227 -12.04 0.89 9.42
CA SER A 227 -10.97 0.35 10.24
C SER A 227 -11.45 0.06 11.64
N ASP A 228 -10.92 -1.00 12.25
CA ASP A 228 -11.06 -1.30 13.67
C ASP A 228 -9.71 -1.11 14.35
N VAL A 229 -9.70 -0.29 15.40
CA VAL A 229 -8.58 -0.16 16.33
C VAL A 229 -9.11 -0.45 17.72
N CYS A 230 -8.95 -1.70 18.16
CA CYS A 230 -9.25 -2.14 19.52
C CYS A 230 -10.72 -1.97 19.92
N GLY A 231 -11.62 -2.23 18.98
CA GLY A 231 -13.06 -2.09 19.17
C GLY A 231 -13.57 -0.69 18.83
N GLU A 232 -12.71 0.26 18.46
CA GLU A 232 -13.12 1.56 17.92
C GLU A 232 -13.18 1.47 16.38
N LEU A 233 -14.38 1.69 15.83
CA LEU A 233 -14.63 1.57 14.40
C LEU A 233 -14.62 2.96 13.76
N THR A 234 -13.83 3.14 12.70
CA THR A 234 -13.76 4.40 11.95
C THR A 234 -14.10 4.17 10.49
N ILE A 235 -15.08 4.92 9.99
CA ILE A 235 -15.42 4.99 8.56
C ILE A 235 -14.83 6.30 8.03
N ALA A 236 -13.62 6.21 7.48
CA ALA A 236 -13.01 7.34 6.79
C ALA A 236 -13.89 7.82 5.63
N THR A 237 -13.81 9.11 5.30
CA THR A 237 -14.59 9.69 4.20
C THR A 237 -14.29 8.96 2.89
N GLN A 238 -15.33 8.40 2.29
CA GLN A 238 -15.25 7.63 1.04
C GLN A 238 -16.43 7.93 0.13
N THR A 239 -16.25 7.70 -1.17
CA THR A 239 -17.31 7.81 -2.17
C THR A 239 -18.33 6.68 -2.03
N LEU A 240 -19.62 6.98 -2.08
CA LEU A 240 -20.68 5.97 -2.00
C LEU A 240 -20.58 4.99 -3.17
N CYS A 241 -20.33 3.71 -2.85
CA CYS A 241 -20.12 2.61 -3.80
C CYS A 241 -19.03 2.84 -4.86
N ASP A 242 -18.14 3.82 -4.66
CA ASP A 242 -17.23 4.33 -5.70
C ASP A 242 -17.93 4.71 -7.04
N ALA A 243 -19.24 4.97 -6.99
CA ALA A 243 -20.08 5.18 -8.17
C ALA A 243 -20.85 6.51 -8.12
N TYR A 244 -21.08 7.04 -6.92
CA TYR A 244 -21.89 8.25 -6.70
C TYR A 244 -21.07 9.36 -6.07
N SER A 245 -21.32 10.61 -6.43
CA SER A 245 -20.67 11.78 -5.82
C SER A 245 -21.07 12.04 -4.34
N ASN A 246 -21.73 11.08 -3.70
CA ASN A 246 -22.12 11.13 -2.31
C ASN A 246 -20.94 10.67 -1.44
N GLU A 247 -20.71 11.34 -0.31
CA GLU A 247 -19.66 10.94 0.63
C GLU A 247 -20.27 10.15 1.78
N VAL A 248 -19.57 9.12 2.24
CA VAL A 248 -19.91 8.27 3.37
C VAL A 248 -18.83 8.44 4.42
N SER A 249 -19.21 8.72 5.66
CA SER A 249 -18.27 8.85 6.79
C SER A 249 -18.97 8.60 8.11
N GLY A 250 -18.25 8.15 9.13
CA GLY A 250 -18.84 7.86 10.42
C GLY A 250 -17.89 7.17 11.38
N THR A 251 -18.45 6.75 12.50
CA THR A 251 -17.74 6.08 13.59
C THR A 251 -18.58 4.92 14.12
N GLY A 252 -18.00 4.13 14.99
CA GLY A 252 -18.67 3.01 15.61
C GLY A 252 -17.85 2.40 16.71
N TYR A 253 -18.38 1.36 17.32
CA TYR A 253 -17.65 0.58 18.30
C TYR A 253 -18.11 -0.88 18.33
N VAL A 254 -17.26 -1.76 18.85
CA VAL A 254 -17.58 -3.14 19.19
C VAL A 254 -17.99 -3.20 20.65
N ASP A 255 -19.20 -3.66 20.92
CA ASP A 255 -19.66 -3.87 22.29
C ASP A 255 -18.91 -5.06 22.91
N ALA A 256 -18.12 -4.78 23.95
CA ALA A 256 -17.25 -5.79 24.56
C ALA A 256 -18.01 -6.95 25.24
N ALA A 257 -19.28 -6.76 25.60
CA ALA A 257 -20.07 -7.79 26.27
C ALA A 257 -20.74 -8.76 25.28
N THR A 258 -21.14 -8.24 24.12
CA THR A 258 -21.95 -8.98 23.13
C THR A 258 -21.19 -9.30 21.84
N GLY A 259 -20.11 -8.58 21.55
CA GLY A 259 -19.41 -8.62 20.26
C GLY A 259 -20.18 -7.97 19.11
N ASN A 260 -21.29 -7.28 19.40
CA ASN A 260 -22.08 -6.58 18.39
C ASN A 260 -21.35 -5.32 17.92
N LEU A 261 -21.45 -5.01 16.64
CA LEU A 261 -20.91 -3.77 16.08
C LEU A 261 -22.00 -2.71 16.05
N PHE A 262 -21.66 -1.50 16.46
CA PHE A 262 -22.53 -0.34 16.39
C PHE A 262 -21.91 0.68 15.46
N PHE A 263 -22.66 1.15 14.48
CA PHE A 263 -22.22 2.19 13.56
C PHE A 263 -23.15 3.38 13.62
N GLU A 264 -22.55 4.56 13.64
CA GLU A 264 -23.19 5.85 13.41
C GLU A 264 -22.48 6.53 12.24
N TYR A 265 -23.18 6.67 11.12
CA TYR A 265 -22.58 7.25 9.92
C TYR A 265 -23.57 8.09 9.13
N ILE A 266 -23.01 8.93 8.26
CA ILE A 266 -23.76 9.84 7.40
C ILE A 266 -23.42 9.60 5.94
N ILE A 267 -24.39 9.91 5.08
CA ILE A 267 -24.22 9.99 3.63
C ILE A 267 -24.60 11.41 3.19
N THR A 268 -23.64 12.15 2.63
CA THR A 268 -23.81 13.54 2.15
C THR A 268 -23.75 13.59 0.61
N GLY A 269 -24.11 14.71 -0.03
CA GLY A 269 -24.15 14.85 -1.49
C GLY A 269 -25.56 15.12 -2.06
N GLY A 270 -26.24 16.10 -1.49
CA GLY A 270 -27.57 16.56 -1.90
C GLY A 270 -28.50 16.73 -0.71
N ASN A 271 -28.86 15.63 -0.06
CA ASN A 271 -29.56 15.63 1.23
C ASN A 271 -28.83 14.68 2.17
N GLU A 272 -28.51 15.18 3.37
CA GLU A 272 -27.91 14.37 4.42
C GLU A 272 -28.85 13.24 4.85
N ARG A 273 -28.27 12.06 5.03
CA ARG A 273 -28.91 10.92 5.67
C ARG A 273 -28.00 10.43 6.78
N SER A 274 -28.55 10.28 7.98
CA SER A 274 -27.83 9.67 9.11
C SER A 274 -28.38 8.28 9.40
N TYR A 275 -27.50 7.38 9.81
CA TYR A 275 -27.79 5.98 10.06
C TYR A 275 -27.23 5.59 11.42
N THR A 276 -28.01 4.81 12.17
CA THR A 276 -27.56 4.13 13.40
C THR A 276 -27.88 2.66 13.26
N PHE A 277 -26.86 1.83 13.06
CA PHE A 277 -27.00 0.40 12.79
C PHE A 277 -26.33 -0.44 13.88
N THR A 278 -26.96 -1.57 14.22
CA THR A 278 -26.40 -2.64 15.04
C THR A 278 -26.24 -3.89 14.19
N PHE A 279 -25.04 -4.47 14.23
CA PHE A 279 -24.67 -5.71 13.58
C PHE A 279 -24.50 -6.77 14.67
N ALA A 280 -25.44 -7.72 14.73
CA ALA A 280 -25.37 -8.84 15.66
C ALA A 280 -24.82 -10.09 14.95
N LYS A 281 -23.71 -10.64 15.43
CA LYS A 281 -23.04 -11.79 14.79
C LYS A 281 -23.97 -13.02 14.81
N GLN A 282 -24.06 -13.73 13.68
CA GLN A 282 -24.86 -14.96 13.53
C GLN A 282 -24.08 -16.20 13.96
#